data_AF-A0A398DCJ5-F1
#
_entry.id   AF-A0A398DCJ5-F1
#
_cell.length_a   1.000
_cell.length_b   1.000
_cell.length_c   1.000
_cell.angle_alpha   90.00
_cell.angle_beta   90.00
_cell.angle_gamma   90.00
#
_symmetry.space_group_name_H-M   'P 1'
#
loop_
_entity.id
_entity.type
_entity.pdbx_description
1 polymer ?
#
loop_
_entity_poly.entity_id
_entity_poly.type
_entity_poly.pdbx_seq_one_letter_code
_entity_poly.pdbx_strand_id
1 'polypeptide(L)'
;MPSRKSSLVIAIAALLVVVIAFWAGFVAYPFLAPRLTGSPRPSSVQTTLDRDTYLKLSGEIYDTLSLQYYQKVDAGKLLKGQVAGLGDPYTELFTPAEAADFREQLSGEYVGIGVVITPSAKADAIEIVRVFAGTPAEEAGLKPGDLI
;
A
#
# COMPACT_ATOMS: atom_id res chain seq x y z
N MET A 1 -5.03 -86.08 -1.94
CA MET A 1 -4.00 -85.31 -2.68
C MET A 1 -4.70 -84.39 -3.67
N PRO A 2 -4.73 -83.06 -3.44
CA PRO A 2 -5.32 -82.13 -4.40
C PRO A 2 -4.47 -82.09 -5.68
N SER A 3 -5.13 -82.15 -6.85
CA SER A 3 -4.43 -82.18 -8.14
C SER A 3 -3.71 -80.85 -8.40
N ARG A 4 -2.55 -80.89 -9.06
CA ARG A 4 -1.72 -79.71 -9.38
C ARG A 4 -2.49 -78.54 -10.06
N LYS A 5 -3.64 -78.84 -10.67
CA LYS A 5 -4.51 -77.85 -11.33
C LYS A 5 -5.36 -77.05 -10.34
N SER A 6 -5.82 -77.66 -9.23
CA SER A 6 -6.64 -76.96 -8.24
C SER A 6 -5.82 -76.03 -7.33
N SER A 7 -4.56 -76.37 -7.04
CA SER A 7 -3.66 -75.47 -6.30
C SER A 7 -3.30 -74.21 -7.11
N LEU A 8 -3.19 -74.33 -8.43
CA LEU A 8 -2.92 -73.20 -9.33
C LEU A 8 -4.11 -72.23 -9.39
N VAL A 9 -5.34 -72.75 -9.46
CA VAL A 9 -6.57 -71.94 -9.49
C VAL A 9 -6.76 -71.16 -8.18
N ILE A 10 -6.48 -71.78 -7.04
CA ILE A 10 -6.56 -71.12 -5.72
C ILE A 10 -5.50 -70.01 -5.62
N ALA A 11 -4.28 -70.23 -6.13
CA ALA A 11 -3.23 -69.22 -6.13
C ALA A 11 -3.58 -68.00 -7.00
N ILE A 12 -4.17 -68.22 -8.18
CA ILE A 12 -4.60 -67.13 -9.08
C ILE A 12 -5.77 -66.35 -8.45
N ALA A 13 -6.73 -67.03 -7.84
CA ALA A 13 -7.83 -66.37 -7.13
C ALA A 13 -7.34 -65.52 -5.96
N ALA A 14 -6.39 -66.01 -5.16
CA ALA A 14 -5.79 -65.24 -4.07
C ALA A 14 -5.05 -64.00 -4.57
N LEU A 15 -4.32 -64.12 -5.68
CA LEU A 15 -3.60 -63.00 -6.29
C LEU A 15 -4.57 -61.93 -6.84
N LEU A 16 -5.68 -62.34 -7.45
CA LEU A 16 -6.71 -61.41 -7.91
C LEU A 16 -7.35 -60.62 -6.76
N VAL A 17 -7.62 -61.26 -5.61
CA VAL A 17 -8.17 -60.58 -4.43
C VAL A 17 -7.21 -59.51 -3.90
N VAL A 18 -5.91 -59.80 -3.85
CA VAL A 18 -4.90 -58.83 -3.41
C VAL A 18 -4.81 -57.64 -4.36
N VAL A 19 -4.85 -57.88 -5.67
CA VAL A 19 -4.82 -56.82 -6.68
C VAL A 19 -6.08 -55.93 -6.58
N ILE A 20 -7.25 -56.53 -6.38
CA ILE A 20 -8.51 -55.77 -6.22
C ILE A 20 -8.46 -54.92 -4.95
N ALA A 21 -7.98 -55.46 -3.83
CA ALA A 21 -7.83 -54.72 -2.58
C ALA A 21 -6.84 -53.55 -2.71
N PHE A 22 -5.73 -53.75 -3.43
CA PHE A 22 -4.76 -52.71 -3.71
C PHE A 22 -5.35 -51.57 -4.57
N TRP A 23 -6.06 -51.92 -5.64
CA TRP A 23 -6.73 -50.94 -6.50
C TRP A 23 -7.85 -50.20 -5.78
N ALA A 24 -8.64 -50.89 -4.95
CA ALA A 24 -9.68 -50.27 -4.15
C ALA A 24 -9.08 -49.24 -3.15
N GLY A 25 -7.97 -49.58 -2.50
CA GLY A 25 -7.25 -48.66 -1.63
C GLY A 25 -6.71 -47.44 -2.37
N PHE A 26 -6.08 -47.64 -3.53
CA PHE A 26 -5.51 -46.56 -4.35
C PHE A 26 -6.57 -45.57 -4.85
N VAL A 27 -7.74 -46.06 -5.25
CA VAL A 27 -8.86 -45.23 -5.73
C VAL A 27 -9.60 -44.55 -4.58
N ALA A 28 -9.76 -45.22 -3.44
CA ALA A 28 -10.48 -44.66 -2.28
C ALA A 28 -9.64 -43.66 -1.47
N TYR A 29 -8.31 -43.78 -1.49
CA TYR A 29 -7.39 -42.90 -0.74
C TYR A 29 -7.61 -41.40 -0.98
N PRO A 30 -7.67 -40.87 -2.23
CA PRO A 30 -7.86 -39.44 -2.46
C PRO A 30 -9.24 -38.92 -2.02
N PHE A 31 -10.25 -39.79 -1.91
CA PHE A 31 -11.58 -39.41 -1.43
C PHE A 31 -11.71 -39.44 0.09
N LEU A 32 -10.94 -40.31 0.77
CA LEU A 32 -11.00 -40.47 2.23
C LEU A 32 -9.93 -39.63 2.97
N ALA A 33 -8.79 -39.35 2.34
CA ALA A 33 -7.69 -38.58 2.93
C ALA A 33 -8.14 -37.20 3.47
N PRO A 34 -8.95 -36.38 2.75
CA PRO A 34 -9.37 -35.06 3.24
C PRO A 34 -10.31 -35.09 4.46
N ARG A 35 -10.85 -36.27 4.82
CA ARG A 35 -11.74 -36.45 5.96
C ARG A 35 -11.03 -36.99 7.21
N LEU A 36 -9.81 -37.51 7.06
CA LEU A 36 -8.97 -38.03 8.15
C LEU A 36 -7.92 -37.01 8.58
N THR A 37 -7.34 -36.28 7.63
CA THR A 37 -6.54 -35.09 7.91
C THR A 37 -7.49 -33.91 7.92
N GLY A 38 -7.90 -33.46 9.12
CA GLY A 38 -8.75 -32.28 9.27
C GLY A 38 -8.28 -31.18 8.33
N SER A 39 -9.20 -30.68 7.50
CA SER A 39 -8.90 -29.71 6.45
C SER A 39 -8.00 -28.63 7.06
N PRO A 40 -6.83 -28.30 6.46
CA PRO A 40 -6.13 -27.10 6.84
C PRO A 40 -7.16 -25.98 6.71
N ARG A 41 -7.58 -25.41 7.84
CA ARG A 41 -8.34 -24.17 7.82
C ARG A 41 -7.49 -23.26 6.94
N PRO A 42 -8.00 -22.70 5.84
CA PRO A 42 -7.25 -21.69 5.13
C PRO A 42 -6.93 -20.64 6.19
N SER A 43 -5.66 -20.56 6.57
CA SER A 43 -5.15 -19.46 7.37
C SER A 43 -5.70 -18.22 6.70
N SER A 44 -6.42 -17.40 7.48
CA SER A 44 -6.89 -16.08 7.08
C SER A 44 -5.98 -15.53 6.00
N VAL A 45 -6.53 -15.27 4.81
CA VAL A 45 -5.83 -14.63 3.71
C VAL A 45 -5.14 -13.41 4.31
N GLN A 46 -3.85 -13.52 4.61
CA GLN A 46 -3.04 -12.37 4.90
C GLN A 46 -2.88 -11.72 3.54
N THR A 47 -3.60 -10.64 3.35
CA THR A 47 -3.45 -9.71 2.23
C THR A 47 -2.10 -8.98 2.36
N THR A 48 -1.01 -9.72 2.52
CA THR A 48 0.34 -9.19 2.52
C THR A 48 0.94 -9.67 1.23
N LEU A 49 0.90 -8.82 0.20
CA LEU A 49 1.82 -8.95 -0.92
C LEU A 49 3.22 -9.12 -0.32
N ASP A 50 3.88 -10.22 -0.65
CA ASP A 50 5.26 -10.42 -0.27
C ASP A 50 6.12 -9.26 -0.81
N ARG A 51 7.15 -8.85 -0.06
CA ARG A 51 7.94 -7.67 -0.39
C ARG A 51 8.53 -7.76 -1.80
N ASP A 52 9.03 -8.93 -2.18
CA ASP A 52 9.64 -9.13 -3.49
C ASP A 52 8.60 -9.05 -4.60
N THR A 53 7.40 -9.57 -4.34
CA THR A 53 6.27 -9.48 -5.26
C THR A 53 5.81 -8.03 -5.43
N TYR A 54 5.74 -7.26 -4.34
CA TYR A 54 5.41 -5.83 -4.38
C TYR A 54 6.43 -5.03 -5.20
N LEU A 55 7.72 -5.23 -4.95
CA LEU A 55 8.78 -4.54 -5.68
C LEU A 55 8.72 -4.85 -7.17
N LYS A 56 8.53 -6.12 -7.53
CA LYS A 56 8.39 -6.53 -8.93
C LYS A 56 7.18 -5.86 -9.60
N LEU A 57 6.01 -5.92 -8.97
CA LEU A 57 4.78 -5.35 -9.52
C LEU A 57 4.86 -3.81 -9.63
N SER A 58 5.40 -3.14 -8.61
CA SER A 58 5.55 -1.69 -8.60
C SER A 58 6.51 -1.20 -9.70
N GLY A 59 7.57 -1.96 -9.98
CA GLY A 59 8.49 -1.70 -11.09
C GLY A 59 7.82 -1.85 -12.44
N GLU A 60 7.09 -2.95 -12.66
CA GLU A 60 6.35 -3.18 -13.91
C GLU A 60 5.30 -2.10 -14.17
N ILE A 61 4.59 -1.66 -13.13
CA ILE A 61 3.64 -0.54 -13.21
C ILE A 61 4.38 0.76 -13.59
N TYR A 62 5.51 1.05 -12.94
CA TYR A 62 6.28 2.25 -13.24
C TYR A 62 6.78 2.28 -14.69
N ASP A 63 7.33 1.17 -15.17
CA ASP A 63 7.83 1.05 -16.54
C ASP A 63 6.69 1.21 -17.56
N THR A 64 5.56 0.55 -17.31
CA THR A 64 4.36 0.65 -18.16
C THR A 64 3.85 2.09 -18.23
N LEU A 65 3.71 2.75 -17.08
CA LEU A 65 3.29 4.15 -17.03
C LEU A 65 4.31 5.04 -17.73
N SER A 66 5.61 4.84 -17.51
CA SER A 66 6.65 5.68 -18.10
C SER A 66 6.70 5.57 -19.64
N LEU A 67 6.35 4.41 -20.20
CA LEU A 67 6.38 4.16 -21.63
C LEU A 67 5.07 4.47 -22.34
N GLN A 68 3.93 4.27 -21.67
CA GLN A 68 2.60 4.31 -22.30
C GLN A 68 1.74 5.50 -21.86
N TYR A 69 2.09 6.18 -20.76
CA TYR A 69 1.35 7.35 -20.32
C TYR A 69 1.68 8.57 -21.18
N TYR A 70 0.64 9.32 -21.55
CA TYR A 70 0.76 10.45 -22.47
C TYR A 70 1.51 11.66 -21.89
N GLN A 71 1.71 11.71 -20.57
CA GLN A 71 2.51 12.74 -19.89
C GLN A 71 3.73 12.12 -19.22
N LYS A 72 4.68 12.98 -18.84
CA LYS A 72 5.81 12.57 -18.02
C LYS A 72 5.33 12.07 -16.65
N VAL A 73 5.70 10.84 -16.31
CA VAL A 73 5.45 10.25 -15.01
C VAL A 73 6.41 10.84 -13.98
N ASP A 74 5.86 11.25 -12.84
CA ASP A 74 6.60 11.78 -11.69
C ASP A 74 6.60 10.75 -10.56
N ALA A 75 7.76 10.16 -10.28
CA ALA A 75 7.92 9.17 -9.24
C ALA A 75 7.55 9.70 -7.84
N GLY A 76 7.80 10.98 -7.56
CA GLY A 76 7.45 11.60 -6.29
C GLY A 76 5.94 11.63 -6.06
N LYS A 77 5.17 11.94 -7.12
CA LYS A 77 3.70 11.90 -7.05
C LYS A 77 3.15 10.48 -6.87
N LEU A 78 3.76 9.48 -7.52
CA LEU A 78 3.37 8.09 -7.33
C LEU A 78 3.58 7.63 -5.88
N LEU A 79 4.72 7.97 -5.27
CA LEU A 79 5.01 7.65 -3.88
C LEU A 79 4.07 8.40 -2.91
N LYS A 80 3.79 9.68 -3.17
CA LYS A 80 2.82 10.45 -2.35
C LYS A 80 1.42 9.84 -2.43
N GLY A 81 1.01 9.34 -3.60
CA GLY A 81 -0.24 8.61 -3.77
C GLY A 81 -0.29 7.26 -3.04
N GLN A 82 0.82 6.51 -3.00
CA GLN A 82 0.91 5.26 -2.23
C GLN A 82 0.70 5.50 -0.74
N VAL A 83 1.32 6.55 -0.19
CA VAL A 83 1.17 6.93 1.21
C VAL A 83 -0.26 7.41 1.50
N ALA A 84 -0.83 8.25 0.64
CA ALA A 84 -2.22 8.70 0.76
C ALA A 84 -3.24 7.54 0.70
N GLY A 85 -2.91 6.45 -0.01
CA GLY A 85 -3.72 5.24 -0.09
C GLY A 85 -3.91 4.52 1.24
N LEU A 86 -3.13 4.84 2.28
CA LEU A 86 -3.32 4.32 3.64
C LEU A 86 -4.57 4.87 4.31
N GLY A 87 -5.12 5.99 3.84
CA GLY A 87 -6.31 6.62 4.40
C GLY A 87 -6.11 7.21 5.80
N ASP A 88 -4.87 7.32 6.26
CA ASP A 88 -4.52 7.94 7.53
C ASP A 88 -4.23 9.44 7.32
N PRO A 89 -5.04 10.36 7.89
CA PRO A 89 -4.85 11.79 7.73
C PRO A 89 -3.57 12.32 8.39
N TYR A 90 -2.91 11.54 9.24
CA TYR A 90 -1.66 11.93 9.91
C TYR A 90 -0.41 11.42 9.20
N THR A 91 -0.56 10.54 8.21
CA THR A 91 0.56 9.99 7.45
C THR A 91 0.65 10.67 6.09
N GLU A 92 1.62 11.57 5.95
CA GLU A 92 1.91 12.27 4.69
C GLU A 92 3.38 12.12 4.29
N LEU A 93 3.64 12.11 2.97
CA LEU A 93 4.97 12.17 2.40
C LEU A 93 5.28 13.59 1.93
N PHE A 94 6.34 14.19 2.47
CA PHE A 94 6.81 15.52 2.08
C PHE A 94 7.93 15.47 1.05
N THR A 95 7.90 16.41 0.11
CA THR A 95 9.07 16.78 -0.70
C THR A 95 10.12 17.50 0.15
N PRO A 96 11.38 17.61 -0.30
CA PRO A 96 12.41 18.35 0.44
C PRO A 96 12.05 19.81 0.72
N ALA A 97 11.31 20.46 -0.20
CA ALA A 97 10.81 21.82 -0.03
C ALA A 97 9.69 21.88 1.02
N GLU A 98 8.65 21.05 0.88
CA GLU A 98 7.57 20.96 1.87
C GLU A 98 8.10 20.64 3.27
N ALA A 99 9.11 19.77 3.38
CA ALA A 99 9.76 19.44 4.64
C ALA A 99 10.57 20.63 5.21
N ALA A 100 11.13 21.50 4.36
CA ALA A 100 11.80 22.70 4.81
C ALA A 100 10.80 23.72 5.37
N ASP A 101 9.73 23.99 4.63
CA ASP A 101 8.65 24.88 5.04
C ASP A 101 7.99 24.38 6.33
N PHE A 102 7.76 23.07 6.46
CA PHE A 102 7.22 22.47 7.67
C PHE A 102 8.17 22.66 8.87
N ARG A 103 9.48 22.50 8.68
CA ARG A 103 10.46 22.77 9.75
C ARG A 103 10.50 24.24 10.16
N GLU A 104 10.33 25.17 9.22
CA GLU A 104 10.25 26.61 9.50
C GLU A 104 8.96 26.95 10.28
N GLN A 105 7.84 26.34 9.91
CA GLN A 105 6.60 26.46 10.69
C GLN A 105 6.76 25.92 12.13
N LEU A 106 7.51 24.82 12.30
CA LEU A 106 7.79 24.24 13.62
C LEU A 106 8.82 25.03 14.42
N SER A 107 9.80 25.68 13.78
CA SER A 107 10.79 26.50 14.48
C SER A 107 10.16 27.76 15.07
N GLY A 108 8.98 28.15 14.58
CA GLY A 108 8.32 29.41 14.95
C GLY A 108 9.07 30.64 14.43
N GLU A 109 10.09 30.43 13.59
CA GLU A 109 10.88 31.48 12.96
C GLU A 109 10.15 31.91 11.68
N TYR A 110 9.11 32.72 11.85
CA TYR A 110 8.37 33.28 10.73
C TYR A 110 9.06 34.55 10.22
N VAL A 111 9.63 34.50 9.01
CA VAL A 111 10.19 35.69 8.35
C VAL A 111 9.06 36.45 7.65
N GLY A 112 8.54 37.47 8.32
CA GLY A 112 7.58 38.42 7.75
C GLY A 112 8.14 39.83 7.72
N ILE A 113 7.52 40.73 6.95
CA ILE A 113 7.88 42.16 6.96
C ILE A 113 7.44 42.89 8.26
N GLY A 114 6.63 42.24 9.11
CA GLY A 114 6.20 42.79 10.40
C GLY A 114 4.85 43.52 10.38
N VAL A 115 3.89 43.04 9.58
CA VAL A 115 2.53 43.60 9.51
C VAL A 115 1.45 42.56 9.83
N VAL A 116 0.35 43.03 10.43
CA VAL A 116 -0.90 42.29 10.56
C VAL A 116 -1.88 42.85 9.53
N ILE A 117 -2.46 41.98 8.71
CA ILE A 117 -3.37 42.33 7.62
C ILE A 117 -4.76 41.72 7.85
N THR A 118 -5.79 42.37 7.33
CA THR A 118 -7.18 41.87 7.32
C THR A 118 -7.85 42.20 5.98
N PRO A 119 -8.82 41.40 5.50
CA PRO A 119 -9.69 41.82 4.42
C PRO A 119 -10.40 43.14 4.81
N SER A 120 -10.36 44.16 3.96
CA SER A 120 -11.01 45.43 4.25
C SER A 120 -12.54 45.30 4.17
N ALA A 121 -13.24 45.93 5.10
CA ALA A 121 -14.71 45.94 5.10
C ALA A 121 -15.31 46.96 4.11
N LYS A 122 -14.49 47.88 3.57
CA LYS A 122 -14.94 49.01 2.74
C LYS A 122 -14.46 48.94 1.30
N ALA A 123 -13.40 48.18 1.03
CA ALA A 123 -12.79 48.02 -0.27
C ALA A 123 -12.54 46.52 -0.52
N ASP A 124 -12.54 46.10 -1.78
CA ASP A 124 -12.13 44.75 -2.19
C ASP A 124 -10.58 44.66 -2.21
N ALA A 125 -9.98 44.94 -1.05
CA ALA A 125 -8.55 45.08 -0.84
C ALA A 125 -8.14 44.57 0.54
N ILE A 126 -6.86 44.34 0.76
CA ILE A 126 -6.32 43.95 2.07
C ILE A 126 -5.85 45.19 2.81
N GLU A 127 -6.29 45.36 4.06
CA GLU A 127 -5.94 46.49 4.91
C GLU A 127 -4.91 46.11 5.98
N ILE A 128 -3.90 46.97 6.17
CA ILE A 128 -2.93 46.82 7.25
C ILE A 128 -3.59 47.24 8.58
N VAL A 129 -3.76 46.31 9.50
CA VAL A 129 -4.33 46.56 10.84
C VAL A 129 -3.26 47.10 11.80
N ARG A 130 -2.04 46.57 11.70
CA ARG A 130 -0.95 46.89 12.62
C ARG A 130 0.40 46.70 11.97
N VAL A 131 1.33 47.60 12.27
CA VAL A 131 2.74 47.49 11.95
C VAL A 131 3.51 47.36 13.27
N PHE A 132 4.44 46.41 13.37
CA PHE A 132 5.26 46.21 14.56
C PHE A 132 6.50 47.13 14.53
N ALA A 133 6.86 47.69 15.68
CA ALA A 133 8.03 48.59 15.80
C ALA A 133 9.34 47.82 15.60
N GLY A 134 10.32 48.44 14.93
CA GLY A 134 11.62 47.85 14.60
C GLY A 134 11.55 46.75 13.54
N THR A 135 10.48 46.73 12.73
CA THR A 135 10.33 45.78 11.63
C THR A 135 10.57 46.43 10.27
N PRO A 136 10.93 45.65 9.22
CA PRO A 136 11.13 46.18 7.87
C PRO A 136 9.93 46.98 7.33
N ALA A 137 8.71 46.65 7.76
CA ALA A 137 7.50 47.38 7.39
C ALA A 137 7.46 48.80 7.97
N GLU A 138 7.94 49.02 9.19
CA GLU A 138 8.04 50.36 9.77
C GLU A 138 9.12 51.18 9.05
N GLU A 139 10.27 50.57 8.75
CA GLU A 139 11.35 51.21 7.98
C GLU A 139 10.90 51.58 6.56
N ALA A 140 10.05 50.75 5.95
CA ALA A 140 9.41 51.03 4.67
C ALA A 140 8.31 52.10 4.74
N GLY A 141 7.95 52.56 5.94
CA GLY A 141 6.97 53.61 6.17
C GLY A 141 5.51 53.18 6.06
N LEU A 142 5.23 51.86 6.12
CA LEU A 142 3.87 51.32 6.12
C LEU A 142 3.12 51.77 7.37
N LYS A 143 1.82 52.04 7.22
CA LYS A 143 0.97 52.52 8.32
C LYS A 143 -0.30 51.69 8.45
N PRO A 144 -0.86 51.60 9.67
CA PRO A 144 -2.22 51.09 9.85
C PRO A 144 -3.21 51.87 8.98
N GLY A 145 -4.04 51.16 8.23
CA GLY A 145 -5.02 51.70 7.28
C GLY A 145 -4.55 51.74 5.83
N ASP A 146 -3.29 51.41 5.53
CA ASP A 146 -2.84 51.25 4.14
C ASP A 146 -3.56 50.05 3.49
N LEU A 147 -3.93 50.21 2.22
CA LEU A 147 -4.59 49.20 1.41
C LEU A 147 -3.60 48.60 0.40
N ILE A 148 -3.59 47.26 0.30
CA ILE A 148 -2.78 46.44 -0.62
C ILE A 148 -3.70 45.79 -1.65
#